data_AF-A0A951ACR0-F1
#
_entry.id   AF-A0A951ACR0-F1
#
_cell.length_a   1.000
_cell.length_b   1.000
_cell.length_c   1.000
_cell.angle_alpha   90.00
_cell.angle_beta   90.00
_cell.angle_gamma   90.00
#
_symmetry.space_group_name_H-M   'P 1'
#
loop_
_entity.id
_entity.type
_entity.pdbx_description
1 polymer ?
#
loop_
_entity_poly.entity_id
_entity_poly.type
_entity_poly.pdbx_seq_one_letter_code
_entity_poly.pdbx_strand_id
1 'polypeptide(L)'
;MELSKKVKTALDETRMLILGAQILLGFELRAAFSESFDKLPGHARHIAALALMLMTISVALMIAPGPYHRIVEGGQDSGAFHKVTTIIADLSLLPFALALGLDVFISIEHAIGTEAGIASGTAAALIALAMWYGMPRAVAQRKGRKERAMTEAQRDERPPTPLHVKIEQMLTEARVILPGAQALFGFQLAIVLTHAFDDLSDLSRLVHAVSLGLVALAIMLLMAPAAYHRIVYAGEDSQDMHRVGSVLITTATAPLALGLAGDIYVVIGKIIGPETGIAGAVFALIVLVGLWYVYPLAVAATRRQHSVGGAQAKASGQRS
;
A
#
# COMPACT_ATOMS: atom_id res chain seq x y z
N MET A 1 25.80 -9.86 4.01
CA MET A 1 24.84 -10.37 5.02
C MET A 1 24.09 -9.24 5.73
N GLU A 2 24.78 -8.19 6.19
CA GLU A 2 24.13 -7.07 6.90
C GLU A 2 23.00 -6.37 6.10
N LEU A 3 23.22 -6.06 4.81
CA LEU A 3 22.20 -5.38 4.00
C LEU A 3 20.93 -6.23 3.79
N SER A 4 21.10 -7.51 3.47
CA SER A 4 19.99 -8.44 3.28
C SER A 4 19.12 -8.56 4.53
N LYS A 5 19.76 -8.58 5.71
CA LYS A 5 19.05 -8.54 6.99
C LYS A 5 18.25 -7.25 7.16
N LYS A 6 18.83 -6.08 6.84
CA LYS A 6 18.12 -4.78 6.89
C LYS A 6 16.92 -4.74 5.95
N VAL A 7 17.06 -5.27 4.73
CA VAL A 7 15.95 -5.33 3.76
C VAL A 7 14.82 -6.23 4.29
N LYS A 8 15.15 -7.42 4.79
CA LYS A 8 14.18 -8.32 5.41
C LYS A 8 13.44 -7.63 6.57
N THR A 9 14.17 -6.99 7.48
CA THR A 9 13.59 -6.23 8.59
C THR A 9 12.66 -5.12 8.10
N ALA A 10 13.05 -4.35 7.08
CA ALA A 10 12.20 -3.28 6.56
C ALA A 10 10.90 -3.80 5.92
N LEU A 11 10.94 -4.96 5.25
CA LEU A 11 9.75 -5.63 4.72
C LEU A 11 8.83 -6.13 5.84
N ASP A 12 9.40 -6.73 6.88
CA ASP A 12 8.66 -7.20 8.05
C ASP A 12 8.03 -6.03 8.84
N GLU A 13 8.72 -4.90 8.96
CA GLU A 13 8.18 -3.65 9.53
C GLU A 13 6.98 -3.14 8.73
N THR A 14 7.10 -3.10 7.40
CA THR A 14 6.00 -2.71 6.52
C THR A 14 4.79 -3.62 6.72
N ARG A 15 5.03 -4.93 6.89
CA ARG A 15 3.98 -5.93 7.17
C ARG A 15 3.27 -5.69 8.50
N MET A 16 3.99 -5.29 9.55
CA MET A 16 3.37 -4.99 10.85
C MET A 16 2.45 -3.77 10.77
N LEU A 17 2.88 -2.74 10.05
CA LEU A 17 2.14 -1.49 9.94
C LEU A 17 0.91 -1.62 9.02
N ILE A 18 1.01 -2.39 7.93
CA ILE A 18 -0.01 -2.37 6.87
C ILE A 18 -1.34 -2.98 7.29
N LEU A 19 -1.33 -3.97 8.18
CA LEU A 19 -2.53 -4.69 8.58
C LEU A 19 -3.57 -3.75 9.22
N GLY A 20 -3.11 -2.81 10.05
CA GLY A 20 -3.98 -1.80 10.65
C GLY A 20 -4.61 -0.88 9.61
N ALA A 21 -3.82 -0.41 8.64
CA ALA A 21 -4.29 0.49 7.59
C ALA A 21 -5.36 -0.17 6.71
N GLN A 22 -5.11 -1.42 6.33
CA GLN A 22 -6.02 -2.18 5.46
C GLN A 22 -7.34 -2.51 6.15
N ILE A 23 -7.31 -2.83 7.45
CA ILE A 23 -8.53 -3.08 8.23
C ILE A 23 -9.34 -1.78 8.35
N LEU A 24 -8.70 -0.66 8.70
CA LEU A 24 -9.39 0.64 8.81
C LEU A 24 -10.00 1.08 7.48
N LEU A 25 -9.25 0.95 6.38
CA LEU A 25 -9.77 1.23 5.03
C LEU A 25 -11.05 0.44 4.74
N GLY A 26 -11.05 -0.86 5.07
CA GLY A 26 -12.23 -1.70 4.90
C GLY A 26 -13.42 -1.31 5.77
N PHE A 27 -13.16 -0.86 7.00
CA PHE A 27 -14.18 -0.28 7.87
C PHE A 27 -14.74 1.03 7.31
N GLU A 28 -13.89 1.93 6.80
CA GLU A 28 -14.31 3.21 6.20
C GLU A 28 -15.20 2.97 4.97
N LEU A 29 -14.83 2.03 4.09
CA LEU A 29 -15.66 1.62 2.95
C LEU A 29 -17.03 1.11 3.40
N ARG A 30 -17.07 0.26 4.44
CA ARG A 30 -18.31 -0.29 4.98
C ARG A 30 -19.13 0.74 5.75
N ALA A 31 -18.50 1.69 6.44
CA ALA A 31 -19.16 2.67 7.29
C ALA A 31 -20.16 3.52 6.48
N ALA A 32 -19.80 3.88 5.24
CA ALA A 32 -20.67 4.60 4.31
C ALA A 32 -22.00 3.88 3.99
N PHE A 33 -22.08 2.58 4.24
CA PHE A 33 -23.27 1.74 4.02
C PHE A 33 -24.03 1.40 5.31
N SER A 34 -23.62 1.95 6.45
CA SER A 34 -24.30 1.74 7.73
C SER A 34 -25.49 2.69 7.90
N GLU A 35 -26.55 2.24 8.57
CA GLU A 35 -27.78 3.03 8.79
C GLU A 35 -27.54 4.36 9.53
N SER A 36 -26.51 4.42 10.38
CA SER A 36 -26.17 5.63 11.13
C SER A 36 -25.43 6.67 10.29
N PHE A 37 -24.84 6.27 9.15
CA PHE A 37 -24.06 7.17 8.30
C PHE A 37 -24.95 8.26 7.66
N ASP A 38 -26.17 7.90 7.25
CA ASP A 38 -27.14 8.83 6.68
C ASP A 38 -27.71 9.82 7.70
N LYS A 39 -27.45 9.61 9.00
CA LYS A 39 -27.79 10.53 10.08
C LYS A 39 -26.66 11.51 10.40
N LEU A 40 -25.46 11.32 9.83
CA LEU A 40 -24.34 12.22 10.06
C LEU A 40 -24.60 13.60 9.45
N PRO A 41 -24.11 14.68 10.09
CA PRO A 41 -24.06 16.00 9.48
C PRO A 41 -23.33 15.99 8.13
N GLY A 42 -23.71 16.88 7.22
CA GLY A 42 -23.12 16.93 5.87
C GLY A 42 -21.60 17.10 5.88
N HIS A 43 -21.05 17.93 6.77
CA HIS A 43 -19.59 18.12 6.88
C HIS A 43 -18.88 16.83 7.33
N ALA A 44 -19.46 16.07 8.26
CA ALA A 44 -18.87 14.81 8.73
C ALA A 44 -18.79 13.76 7.61
N ARG A 45 -19.76 13.74 6.69
CA ARG A 45 -19.73 12.88 5.50
C ARG A 45 -18.61 13.25 4.54
N HIS A 46 -18.39 14.54 4.28
CA HIS A 46 -17.27 15.00 3.47
C HIS A 46 -15.91 14.71 4.13
N ILE A 47 -15.84 14.81 5.46
CA ILE A 47 -14.65 14.45 6.22
C ILE A 47 -14.39 12.94 6.13
N ALA A 48 -15.42 12.10 6.17
CA ALA A 48 -15.29 10.65 5.96
C ALA A 48 -14.76 10.32 4.57
N ALA A 49 -15.25 11.01 3.52
CA ALA A 49 -14.71 10.89 2.18
C ALA A 49 -13.23 11.27 2.11
N LEU A 50 -12.82 12.35 2.80
CA LEU A 50 -11.41 12.77 2.87
C LEU A 50 -10.54 11.74 3.60
N ALA A 51 -11.02 11.21 4.74
CA ALA A 51 -10.35 10.15 5.49
C ALA A 51 -10.09 8.92 4.61
N LEU A 52 -11.11 8.50 3.84
CA LEU A 52 -11.00 7.40 2.88
C LEU A 52 -9.92 7.62 1.83
N MET A 53 -9.82 8.83 1.27
CA MET A 53 -8.78 9.15 0.30
C MET A 53 -7.38 9.14 0.93
N LEU A 54 -7.23 9.66 2.15
CA LEU A 54 -5.98 9.62 2.90
C LEU A 54 -5.58 8.17 3.23
N MET A 55 -6.52 7.35 3.69
CA MET A 55 -6.27 5.94 4.00
C MET A 55 -5.88 5.15 2.74
N THR A 56 -6.51 5.45 1.61
CA THR A 56 -6.14 4.90 0.29
C THR A 56 -4.70 5.24 -0.07
N ILE A 57 -4.28 6.50 0.09
CA ILE A 57 -2.89 6.92 -0.15
C ILE A 57 -1.93 6.17 0.79
N SER A 58 -2.29 6.04 2.07
CA SER A 58 -1.49 5.30 3.05
C SER A 58 -1.27 3.85 2.60
N VAL A 59 -2.35 3.11 2.28
CA VAL A 59 -2.26 1.72 1.82
C VAL A 59 -1.49 1.63 0.50
N ALA A 60 -1.70 2.55 -0.43
CA ALA A 60 -0.97 2.57 -1.70
C ALA A 60 0.54 2.69 -1.49
N LEU A 61 0.96 3.59 -0.60
CA LEU A 61 2.37 3.74 -0.22
C LEU A 61 2.90 2.47 0.44
N MET A 62 2.21 1.89 1.42
CA MET A 62 2.70 0.71 2.14
C MET A 62 2.85 -0.54 1.26
N ILE A 63 2.08 -0.66 0.18
CA ILE A 63 2.23 -1.75 -0.80
C ILE A 63 3.38 -1.50 -1.78
N ALA A 64 3.74 -0.24 -2.06
CA ALA A 64 4.67 0.16 -3.11
C ALA A 64 6.10 -0.44 -3.05
N PRO A 65 6.71 -0.75 -1.88
CA PRO A 65 8.05 -1.34 -1.84
C PRO A 65 8.14 -2.67 -2.58
N GLY A 66 7.11 -3.52 -2.52
CA GLY A 66 7.13 -4.84 -3.17
C GLY A 66 7.22 -4.74 -4.70
N PRO A 67 6.30 -4.04 -5.39
CA PRO A 67 6.41 -3.78 -6.82
C PRO A 67 7.74 -3.13 -7.20
N TYR A 68 8.24 -2.17 -6.43
CA TYR A 68 9.55 -1.56 -6.68
C TYR A 68 10.68 -2.59 -6.60
N HIS A 69 10.71 -3.43 -5.57
CA HIS A 69 11.73 -4.46 -5.39
C HIS A 69 11.77 -5.44 -6.57
N ARG A 70 10.60 -5.88 -7.03
CA ARG A 70 10.50 -6.86 -8.13
C ARG A 70 10.75 -6.24 -9.51
N ILE A 71 10.23 -5.04 -9.77
CA ILE A 71 10.32 -4.38 -11.09
C ILE A 71 11.70 -3.74 -11.30
N VAL A 72 12.24 -3.05 -10.28
CA VAL A 72 13.47 -2.27 -10.40
C VAL A 72 14.71 -3.08 -10.07
N GLU A 73 14.67 -3.85 -8.97
CA GLU A 73 15.83 -4.61 -8.49
C GLU A 73 15.79 -6.10 -8.86
N GLY A 74 14.67 -6.59 -9.43
CA GLY A 74 14.55 -8.01 -9.80
C GLY A 74 14.62 -8.96 -8.59
N GLY A 75 14.21 -8.47 -7.42
CA GLY A 75 14.30 -9.16 -6.13
C GLY A 75 15.70 -9.19 -5.52
N GLN A 76 16.63 -8.34 -5.98
CA GLN A 76 17.95 -8.21 -5.38
C GLN A 76 17.94 -7.17 -4.26
N ASP A 77 18.65 -7.47 -3.18
CA ASP A 77 18.90 -6.51 -2.11
C ASP A 77 19.80 -5.38 -2.61
N SER A 78 19.40 -4.15 -2.33
CA SER A 78 20.21 -2.97 -2.62
C SER A 78 20.04 -1.88 -1.58
N GLY A 79 21.07 -1.07 -1.36
CA GLY A 79 20.99 0.10 -0.50
C GLY A 79 19.95 1.11 -1.00
N ALA A 80 19.81 1.23 -2.33
CA ALA A 80 18.80 2.05 -2.97
C ALA A 80 17.37 1.58 -2.64
N PHE A 81 17.13 0.26 -2.68
CA PHE A 81 15.84 -0.30 -2.29
C PHE A 81 15.55 -0.08 -0.81
N HIS A 82 16.52 -0.36 0.07
CA HIS A 82 16.36 -0.11 1.51
C HIS A 82 15.97 1.36 1.77
N LYS A 83 16.64 2.31 1.12
CA LYS A 83 16.31 3.75 1.21
C LYS A 83 14.88 4.05 0.73
N VAL A 84 14.47 3.51 -0.41
CA VAL A 84 13.13 3.71 -0.96
C VAL A 84 12.06 3.15 -0.01
N THR A 85 12.26 1.93 0.51
CA THR A 85 11.36 1.31 1.47
C THR A 85 11.21 2.14 2.74
N THR A 86 12.32 2.63 3.31
CA THR A 86 12.27 3.49 4.51
C THR A 86 11.55 4.81 4.23
N ILE A 87 11.81 5.47 3.10
CA ILE A 87 11.13 6.73 2.74
C ILE A 87 9.63 6.51 2.57
N ILE A 88 9.24 5.42 1.90
CA ILE A 88 7.84 5.11 1.64
C ILE A 88 7.10 4.78 2.94
N ALA A 89 7.71 3.97 3.82
CA ALA A 89 7.15 3.66 5.14
C ALA A 89 7.03 4.92 6.02
N ASP A 90 8.04 5.79 6.01
CA ASP A 90 7.97 7.08 6.70
C ASP A 90 6.89 7.97 6.09
N LEU A 91 6.71 8.00 4.76
CA LEU A 91 5.71 8.86 4.12
C LEU A 91 4.27 8.36 4.36
N SER A 92 4.06 7.05 4.48
CA SER A 92 2.72 6.47 4.66
C SER A 92 2.10 6.77 6.03
N LEU A 93 2.90 6.99 7.06
CA LEU A 93 2.39 7.24 8.42
C LEU A 93 1.67 8.59 8.57
N LEU A 94 1.97 9.58 7.72
CA LEU A 94 1.34 10.89 7.75
C LEU A 94 -0.14 10.84 7.33
N PRO A 95 -0.49 10.36 6.11
CA PRO A 95 -1.89 10.23 5.72
C PRO A 95 -2.64 9.26 6.64
N PHE A 96 -2.00 8.22 7.16
CA PHE A 96 -2.58 7.35 8.19
C PHE A 96 -2.98 8.13 9.45
N ALA A 97 -2.05 8.92 10.02
CA ALA A 97 -2.30 9.66 11.26
C ALA A 97 -3.45 10.66 11.10
N LEU A 98 -3.50 11.32 9.94
CA LEU A 98 -4.56 12.27 9.61
C LEU A 98 -5.89 11.56 9.45
N ALA A 99 -5.97 10.48 8.67
CA ALA A 99 -7.19 9.67 8.53
C ALA A 99 -7.71 9.20 9.90
N LEU A 100 -6.84 8.62 10.73
CA LEU A 100 -7.19 8.18 12.08
C LEU A 100 -7.75 9.32 12.94
N GLY A 101 -7.17 10.52 12.87
CA GLY A 101 -7.68 11.70 13.58
C GLY A 101 -9.06 12.13 13.10
N LEU A 102 -9.32 12.05 11.79
CA LEU A 102 -10.63 12.35 11.20
C LEU A 102 -11.68 11.30 11.61
N ASP A 103 -11.31 10.02 11.66
CA ASP A 103 -12.21 8.94 12.09
C ASP A 103 -12.61 9.06 13.56
N VAL A 104 -11.65 9.42 14.42
CA VAL A 104 -11.91 9.73 15.84
C VAL A 104 -12.81 10.95 15.96
N PHE A 105 -12.55 12.01 15.19
CA PHE A 105 -13.39 13.20 15.15
C PHE A 105 -14.85 12.84 14.80
N ILE A 106 -15.09 12.11 13.70
CA ILE A 106 -16.43 11.72 13.26
C ILE A 106 -17.13 10.88 14.34
N SER A 107 -16.42 9.92 14.91
CA SER A 107 -16.96 9.00 15.90
C SER A 107 -17.39 9.71 17.18
N ILE A 108 -16.55 10.61 17.69
CA ILE A 108 -16.83 11.35 18.93
C ILE A 108 -17.83 12.48 18.71
N GLU A 109 -17.79 13.16 17.55
CA GLU A 109 -18.80 14.16 17.19
C GLU A 109 -20.20 13.55 17.19
N HIS A 110 -20.34 12.35 16.60
CA HIS A 110 -21.61 11.63 16.58
C HIS A 110 -22.10 11.22 17.97
N ALA A 111 -21.19 10.90 18.90
CA ALA A 111 -21.53 10.37 20.22
C ALA A 111 -21.74 11.44 21.30
N ILE A 112 -20.92 12.48 21.32
CA ILE A 112 -20.81 13.43 22.45
C ILE A 112 -21.01 14.89 21.99
N GLY A 113 -20.71 15.19 20.72
CA GLY A 113 -20.86 16.52 20.14
C GLY A 113 -19.55 17.10 19.57
N THR A 114 -19.68 18.20 18.82
CA THR A 114 -18.59 18.73 17.98
C THR A 114 -17.36 19.20 18.75
N GLU A 115 -17.51 19.85 19.92
CA GLU A 115 -16.34 20.31 20.71
C GLU A 115 -15.47 19.14 21.18
N ALA A 116 -16.10 18.08 21.69
CA ALA A 116 -15.42 16.84 22.07
C ALA A 116 -14.81 16.13 20.86
N GLY A 117 -15.50 16.16 19.71
CA GLY A 117 -15.00 15.63 18.44
C GLY A 117 -13.71 16.32 18.00
N ILE A 118 -13.69 17.66 17.94
CA ILE A 118 -12.51 18.44 17.53
C ILE A 118 -11.33 18.18 18.47
N ALA A 119 -11.57 18.24 19.78
CA ALA A 119 -10.53 18.02 20.78
C ALA A 119 -9.93 16.62 20.68
N SER A 120 -10.76 15.58 20.60
CA SER A 120 -10.30 14.18 20.54
C SER A 120 -9.63 13.82 19.21
N GLY A 121 -10.19 14.25 18.07
CA GLY A 121 -9.59 13.99 16.76
C GLY A 121 -8.24 14.71 16.58
N THR A 122 -8.15 15.97 17.00
CA THR A 122 -6.89 16.73 16.97
C THR A 122 -5.87 16.11 17.91
N ALA A 123 -6.27 15.74 19.14
CA ALA A 123 -5.38 15.07 20.09
C ALA A 123 -4.87 13.73 19.53
N ALA A 124 -5.74 12.91 18.94
CA ALA A 124 -5.37 11.63 18.35
C ALA A 124 -4.35 11.80 17.22
N ALA A 125 -4.58 12.73 16.28
CA ALA A 125 -3.64 13.03 15.21
C ALA A 125 -2.30 13.56 15.74
N LEU A 126 -2.31 14.50 16.68
CA LEU A 126 -1.09 15.06 17.28
C LEU A 126 -0.31 14.01 18.07
N ILE A 127 -0.97 13.15 18.83
CA ILE A 127 -0.33 12.06 19.57
C ILE A 127 0.30 11.06 18.60
N ALA A 128 -0.43 10.66 17.55
CA ALA A 128 0.10 9.76 16.52
C ALA A 128 1.33 10.36 15.85
N LEU A 129 1.27 11.62 15.40
CA LEU A 129 2.40 12.31 14.78
C LEU A 129 3.57 12.51 15.76
N ALA A 130 3.30 12.82 17.02
CA ALA A 130 4.33 12.96 18.04
C ALA A 130 5.01 11.62 18.31
N MET A 131 4.27 10.51 18.40
CA MET A 131 4.83 9.18 18.64
C MET A 131 5.59 8.62 17.43
N TRP A 132 5.08 8.82 16.21
CA TRP A 132 5.66 8.24 15.01
C TRP A 132 6.79 9.08 14.40
N TYR A 133 6.71 10.40 14.54
CA TYR A 133 7.71 11.31 13.98
C TYR A 133 8.45 12.12 15.02
N GLY A 134 7.74 12.70 15.99
CA GLY A 134 8.33 13.59 16.99
C GLY A 134 9.36 12.89 17.87
N MET A 135 8.97 11.79 18.51
CA MET A 135 9.81 11.01 19.41
C MET A 135 11.00 10.37 18.68
N PRO A 136 10.83 9.68 17.53
CA PRO A 136 11.97 9.16 16.78
C PRO A 136 12.93 10.25 16.32
N ARG A 137 12.44 11.39 15.80
CA ARG A 137 13.30 12.51 15.37
C ARG A 137 14.01 13.22 16.53
N ALA A 138 13.38 13.31 17.71
CA ALA A 138 14.02 13.88 18.89
C ALA A 138 15.15 12.98 19.41
N VAL A 139 14.90 11.66 19.51
CA VAL A 139 15.91 10.68 19.95
C VAL A 139 17.02 10.53 18.90
N ALA A 140 16.67 10.64 17.62
CA ALA A 140 17.57 10.62 16.48
C ALA A 140 18.68 11.68 16.53
N GLN A 141 18.44 12.82 17.17
CA GLN A 141 19.46 13.86 17.32
C GLN A 141 20.54 13.48 18.34
N ARG A 142 20.22 12.57 19.28
CA ARG A 142 21.11 12.17 20.38
C ARG A 142 21.76 10.80 20.16
N LYS A 143 21.07 9.88 19.46
CA LYS A 143 21.51 8.48 19.25
C LYS A 143 21.33 8.07 17.78
N GLY A 144 22.07 7.05 17.34
CA GLY A 144 21.90 6.46 16.01
C GLY A 144 22.82 7.03 14.90
N ARG A 145 23.77 7.91 15.23
CA ARG A 145 24.62 8.57 14.21
C ARG A 145 25.55 7.58 13.50
N LYS A 146 26.09 6.59 14.22
CA LYS A 146 26.98 5.57 13.65
C LYS A 146 26.20 4.66 12.70
N GLU A 147 25.02 4.21 13.11
CA GLU A 147 24.14 3.32 12.37
C GLU A 147 23.62 3.98 11.08
N ARG A 148 23.32 5.28 11.12
CA ARG A 148 22.98 6.07 9.93
C ARG A 148 24.16 6.25 9.00
N ALA A 149 25.35 6.54 9.53
CA ALA A 149 26.56 6.63 8.71
C ALA A 149 26.87 5.31 8.01
N MET A 150 26.70 4.17 8.69
CA MET A 150 26.80 2.84 8.08
C MET A 150 25.77 2.65 6.97
N THR A 151 24.53 3.09 7.18
CA THR A 151 23.47 2.95 6.18
C THR A 151 23.72 3.82 4.96
N GLU A 152 24.24 5.04 5.14
CA GLU A 152 24.62 5.92 4.02
C GLU A 152 25.84 5.35 3.26
N ALA A 153 26.81 4.74 3.96
CA ALA A 153 27.94 4.08 3.31
C ALA A 153 27.50 2.89 2.44
N GLN A 154 26.42 2.19 2.84
CA GLN A 154 25.87 1.03 2.11
C GLN A 154 24.87 1.43 1.02
N ARG A 155 24.64 2.72 0.78
CA ARG A 155 23.56 3.22 -0.08
C ARG A 155 23.64 2.71 -1.52
N ASP A 156 24.85 2.59 -2.05
CA ASP A 156 25.10 2.15 -3.43
C ASP A 156 25.48 0.66 -3.51
N GLU A 157 25.51 -0.06 -2.38
CA GLU A 157 25.80 -1.48 -2.35
C GLU A 157 24.68 -2.31 -2.99
N ARG A 158 25.09 -3.31 -3.78
CA ARG A 158 24.21 -4.30 -4.43
C ARG A 158 24.83 -5.69 -4.38
N PRO A 159 24.93 -6.30 -3.19
CA PRO A 159 25.45 -7.66 -3.08
C PRO A 159 24.49 -8.64 -3.78
N PRO A 160 24.99 -9.75 -4.34
CA PRO A 160 24.13 -10.79 -4.89
C PRO A 160 23.30 -11.42 -3.76
N THR A 161 21.97 -11.38 -3.90
CA THR A 161 21.05 -12.00 -2.95
C THR A 161 20.88 -13.49 -3.27
N PRO A 162 21.10 -14.39 -2.29
CA PRO A 162 20.87 -15.82 -2.46
C PRO A 162 19.42 -16.11 -2.86
N LEU A 163 19.21 -17.09 -3.76
CA LEU A 163 17.88 -17.42 -4.30
C LEU A 163 16.83 -17.67 -3.21
N HIS A 164 17.17 -18.46 -2.20
CA HIS A 164 16.34 -18.73 -1.04
C HIS A 164 15.79 -17.43 -0.40
N VAL A 165 16.67 -16.45 -0.20
CA VAL A 165 16.30 -15.15 0.39
C VAL A 165 15.34 -14.39 -0.53
N LYS A 166 15.55 -14.44 -1.85
CA LYS A 166 14.64 -13.82 -2.82
C LYS A 166 13.25 -14.43 -2.76
N ILE A 167 13.16 -15.76 -2.64
CA ILE A 167 11.88 -16.49 -2.52
C ILE A 167 11.20 -16.13 -1.19
N GLU A 168 11.94 -16.09 -0.08
CA GLU A 168 11.40 -15.65 1.22
C GLU A 168 10.84 -14.22 1.14
N GLN A 169 11.61 -13.27 0.61
CA GLN A 169 11.23 -11.87 0.50
C GLN A 169 10.00 -11.70 -0.41
N MET A 170 9.97 -12.37 -1.56
CA MET A 170 8.82 -12.39 -2.46
C MET A 170 7.56 -12.92 -1.77
N LEU A 171 7.65 -14.00 -1.00
CA LEU A 171 6.52 -14.53 -0.22
C LEU A 171 6.11 -13.56 0.90
N THR A 172 7.05 -12.87 1.54
CA THR A 172 6.75 -11.83 2.53
C THR A 172 6.04 -10.64 1.90
N GLU A 173 6.44 -10.20 0.72
CA GLU A 173 5.74 -9.14 -0.04
C GLU A 173 4.30 -9.53 -0.37
N ALA A 174 4.05 -10.80 -0.74
CA ALA A 174 2.68 -11.28 -0.90
C ALA A 174 1.88 -11.20 0.41
N ARG A 175 2.49 -11.55 1.54
CA ARG A 175 1.87 -11.51 2.87
C ARG A 175 1.62 -10.09 3.41
N VAL A 176 2.29 -9.08 2.86
CA VAL A 176 1.98 -7.66 3.13
C VAL A 176 0.63 -7.28 2.51
N ILE A 177 0.32 -7.80 1.33
CA ILE A 177 -0.88 -7.43 0.57
C ILE A 177 -2.08 -8.31 0.93
N LEU A 178 -1.83 -9.62 1.09
CA LEU A 178 -2.88 -10.64 1.15
C LEU A 178 -3.90 -10.45 2.28
N PRO A 179 -3.52 -10.19 3.54
CA PRO A 179 -4.49 -10.01 4.63
C PRO A 179 -5.44 -8.84 4.37
N GLY A 180 -4.94 -7.73 3.84
CA GLY A 180 -5.77 -6.57 3.50
C GLY A 180 -6.72 -6.82 2.36
N ALA A 181 -6.24 -7.45 1.28
CA ALA A 181 -7.12 -7.83 0.17
C ALA A 181 -8.26 -8.75 0.64
N GLN A 182 -7.96 -9.69 1.55
CA GLN A 182 -8.96 -10.57 2.16
C GLN A 182 -9.96 -9.80 3.05
N ALA A 183 -9.47 -8.84 3.84
CA ALA A 183 -10.34 -7.98 4.64
C ALA A 183 -11.28 -7.15 3.75
N LEU A 184 -10.74 -6.47 2.73
CA LEU A 184 -11.51 -5.69 1.76
C LEU A 184 -12.59 -6.54 1.09
N PHE A 185 -12.24 -7.75 0.62
CA PHE A 185 -13.19 -8.69 0.04
C PHE A 185 -14.34 -9.03 1.01
N GLY A 186 -14.02 -9.30 2.29
CA GLY A 186 -15.04 -9.57 3.31
C GLY A 186 -15.96 -8.37 3.57
N PHE A 187 -15.41 -7.15 3.61
CA PHE A 187 -16.21 -5.94 3.78
C PHE A 187 -17.11 -5.66 2.56
N GLN A 188 -16.60 -5.87 1.34
CA GLN A 188 -17.39 -5.75 0.11
C GLN A 188 -18.55 -6.74 0.08
N LEU A 189 -18.34 -7.99 0.52
CA LEU A 189 -19.42 -8.98 0.66
C LEU A 189 -20.46 -8.54 1.69
N ALA A 190 -20.02 -7.97 2.82
CA ALA A 190 -20.93 -7.48 3.85
C ALA A 190 -21.78 -6.30 3.35
N ILE A 191 -21.23 -5.41 2.51
CA ILE A 191 -21.95 -4.27 1.93
C ILE A 191 -23.15 -4.73 1.08
N VAL A 192 -23.01 -5.81 0.31
CA VAL A 192 -24.10 -6.35 -0.55
C VAL A 192 -25.32 -6.77 0.26
N LEU A 193 -25.18 -7.03 1.56
CA LEU A 193 -26.25 -7.45 2.45
C LEU A 193 -26.93 -6.27 3.18
N THR A 194 -26.60 -5.02 2.84
CA THR A 194 -27.15 -3.82 3.48
C THR A 194 -28.30 -3.23 2.67
N HIS A 195 -29.32 -2.67 3.33
CA HIS A 195 -30.39 -1.91 2.66
C HIS A 195 -29.83 -0.73 1.83
N ALA A 196 -28.77 -0.10 2.33
CA ALA A 196 -28.06 0.98 1.64
C ALA A 196 -27.47 0.58 0.27
N PHE A 197 -27.27 -0.72 0.02
CA PHE A 197 -26.85 -1.26 -1.27
C PHE A 197 -28.01 -1.42 -2.26
N ASP A 198 -29.21 -1.73 -1.78
CA ASP A 198 -30.42 -1.85 -2.61
C ASP A 198 -30.85 -0.50 -3.20
N ASP A 199 -30.53 0.59 -2.51
CA ASP A 199 -30.81 1.97 -2.94
C ASP A 199 -29.78 2.50 -3.96
N LEU A 200 -28.71 1.75 -4.26
CA LEU A 200 -27.72 2.16 -5.25
C LEU A 200 -28.27 2.09 -6.68
N SER A 201 -27.71 2.94 -7.55
CA SER A 201 -27.92 2.84 -8.99
C SER A 201 -27.44 1.49 -9.54
N ASP A 202 -28.05 1.03 -10.64
CA ASP A 202 -27.62 -0.20 -11.34
C ASP A 202 -26.14 -0.19 -11.72
N LEU A 203 -25.65 0.98 -12.15
CA LEU A 203 -24.24 1.15 -12.48
C LEU A 203 -23.34 0.98 -11.25
N SER A 204 -23.69 1.57 -10.11
CA SER A 204 -22.92 1.41 -8.86
C SER A 204 -22.91 -0.04 -8.37
N ARG A 205 -24.04 -0.74 -8.46
CA ARG A 205 -24.11 -2.18 -8.13
C ARG A 205 -23.26 -3.03 -9.06
N LEU A 206 -23.27 -2.73 -10.35
CA LEU A 206 -22.43 -3.43 -11.34
C LEU A 206 -20.94 -3.18 -11.09
N VAL A 207 -20.54 -1.91 -10.84
CA VAL A 207 -19.15 -1.57 -10.52
C VAL A 207 -18.71 -2.27 -9.24
N HIS A 208 -19.54 -2.31 -8.20
CA HIS A 208 -19.26 -3.05 -6.96
C HIS A 208 -19.04 -4.55 -7.24
N ALA A 209 -19.90 -5.17 -8.06
CA ALA A 209 -19.78 -6.59 -8.41
C ALA A 209 -18.49 -6.89 -9.20
N VAL A 210 -18.12 -6.02 -10.15
CA VAL A 210 -16.86 -6.11 -10.90
C VAL A 210 -15.67 -5.93 -9.97
N SER A 211 -15.71 -4.93 -9.07
CA SER A 211 -14.68 -4.69 -8.06
C SER A 211 -14.47 -5.88 -7.15
N LEU A 212 -15.55 -6.49 -6.65
CA LEU A 212 -15.52 -7.69 -5.84
C LEU A 212 -14.83 -8.85 -6.57
N GLY A 213 -15.16 -9.05 -7.85
CA GLY A 213 -14.52 -10.07 -8.70
C GLY A 213 -13.03 -9.80 -8.93
N LEU A 214 -12.64 -8.53 -9.10
CA LEU A 214 -11.24 -8.12 -9.25
C LEU A 214 -10.43 -8.33 -7.97
N VAL A 215 -10.98 -7.98 -6.80
CA VAL A 215 -10.32 -8.24 -5.51
C VAL A 215 -10.20 -9.76 -5.26
N ALA A 216 -11.24 -10.54 -5.60
CA ALA A 216 -11.17 -12.01 -5.53
C ALA A 216 -10.06 -12.58 -6.42
N LEU A 217 -9.94 -12.10 -7.66
CA LEU A 217 -8.87 -12.49 -8.58
C LEU A 217 -7.49 -12.11 -8.01
N ALA A 218 -7.36 -10.92 -7.42
CA ALA A 218 -6.11 -10.50 -6.77
C ALA A 218 -5.71 -11.44 -5.63
N ILE A 219 -6.67 -11.86 -4.78
CA ILE A 219 -6.44 -12.83 -3.70
C ILE A 219 -5.96 -14.17 -4.28
N MET A 220 -6.64 -14.70 -5.31
CA MET A 220 -6.25 -15.95 -5.95
C MET A 220 -4.82 -15.89 -6.49
N LEU A 221 -4.45 -14.79 -7.16
CA LEU A 221 -3.10 -14.57 -7.68
C LEU A 221 -2.05 -14.41 -6.57
N LEU A 222 -2.39 -13.77 -5.44
CA LEU A 222 -1.48 -13.62 -4.28
C LEU A 222 -1.26 -14.94 -3.53
N MET A 223 -2.26 -15.83 -3.51
CA MET A 223 -2.16 -17.15 -2.87
C MET A 223 -1.45 -18.17 -3.76
N ALA A 224 -1.51 -18.00 -5.09
CA ALA A 224 -0.96 -18.94 -6.06
C ALA A 224 0.53 -19.28 -5.86
N PRO A 225 1.46 -18.34 -5.57
CA PRO A 225 2.88 -18.66 -5.36
C PRO A 225 3.09 -19.69 -4.24
N ALA A 226 2.41 -19.55 -3.10
CA ALA A 226 2.57 -20.49 -1.99
C ALA A 226 2.07 -21.90 -2.35
N ALA A 227 0.97 -21.99 -3.09
CA ALA A 227 0.46 -23.26 -3.61
C ALA A 227 1.42 -23.87 -4.65
N TYR A 228 1.94 -23.05 -5.56
CA TYR A 228 2.89 -23.46 -6.61
C TYR A 228 4.20 -23.98 -5.99
N HIS A 229 4.74 -23.28 -5.01
CA HIS A 229 5.93 -23.70 -4.25
C HIS A 229 5.76 -25.10 -3.65
N ARG A 230 4.62 -25.33 -3.00
CA ARG A 230 4.33 -26.58 -2.30
C ARG A 230 4.03 -27.73 -3.25
N ILE A 231 3.29 -27.49 -4.33
CA ILE A 231 2.77 -28.55 -5.21
C ILE A 231 3.75 -28.89 -6.33
N VAL A 232 4.38 -27.89 -6.96
CA VAL A 232 5.25 -28.11 -8.13
C VAL A 232 6.69 -28.37 -7.72
N TYR A 233 7.19 -27.65 -6.71
CA TYR A 233 8.58 -27.75 -6.28
C TYR A 233 8.76 -28.51 -4.97
N ALA A 234 7.70 -29.08 -4.38
CA ALA A 234 7.74 -29.78 -3.09
C ALA A 234 8.35 -28.93 -1.95
N GLY A 235 8.34 -27.61 -2.07
CA GLY A 235 8.97 -26.67 -1.12
C GLY A 235 10.44 -26.36 -1.38
N GLU A 236 11.02 -26.84 -2.49
CA GLU A 236 12.41 -26.56 -2.88
C GLU A 236 12.55 -25.24 -3.63
N ASP A 237 13.69 -24.56 -3.39
CA ASP A 237 14.00 -23.27 -3.99
C ASP A 237 14.46 -23.42 -5.45
N SER A 238 13.78 -22.76 -6.40
CA SER A 238 14.17 -22.74 -7.82
C SER A 238 14.07 -21.34 -8.44
N GLN A 239 14.89 -21.07 -9.46
CA GLN A 239 14.84 -19.79 -10.18
C GLN A 239 13.48 -19.58 -10.87
N ASP A 240 12.90 -20.67 -11.39
CA ASP A 240 11.59 -20.65 -12.03
C ASP A 240 10.48 -20.34 -11.01
N MET A 241 10.57 -20.89 -9.79
CA MET A 241 9.66 -20.54 -8.68
C MET A 241 9.67 -19.04 -8.40
N HIS A 242 10.85 -18.45 -8.24
CA HIS A 242 11.00 -17.01 -8.01
C HIS A 242 10.41 -16.20 -9.18
N ARG A 243 10.65 -16.61 -10.42
CA ARG A 243 10.15 -15.92 -11.61
C ARG A 243 8.63 -15.96 -11.69
N VAL A 244 8.03 -17.13 -11.55
CA VAL A 244 6.57 -17.32 -11.60
C VAL A 244 5.90 -16.58 -10.44
N GLY A 245 6.40 -16.75 -9.21
CA GLY A 245 5.87 -16.06 -8.05
C GLY A 245 5.95 -14.54 -8.17
N SER A 246 7.07 -14.01 -8.66
CA SER A 246 7.25 -12.57 -8.87
C SER A 246 6.27 -12.01 -9.90
N VAL A 247 6.03 -12.73 -10.99
CA VAL A 247 5.02 -12.34 -11.99
C VAL A 247 3.64 -12.34 -11.38
N LEU A 248 3.24 -13.43 -10.71
CA LEU A 248 1.91 -13.56 -10.09
C LEU A 248 1.62 -12.41 -9.11
N ILE A 249 2.52 -12.16 -8.16
CA ILE A 249 2.33 -11.11 -7.14
C ILE A 249 2.32 -9.73 -7.78
N THR A 250 3.19 -9.48 -8.77
CA THR A 250 3.17 -8.20 -9.49
C THR A 250 1.84 -8.03 -10.20
N THR A 251 1.43 -8.99 -11.03
CA THR A 251 0.16 -8.94 -11.77
C THR A 251 -1.07 -8.85 -10.85
N ALA A 252 -1.02 -9.42 -9.63
CA ALA A 252 -2.13 -9.36 -8.68
C ALA A 252 -2.45 -7.95 -8.19
N THR A 253 -1.46 -7.04 -8.20
CA THR A 253 -1.69 -5.65 -7.79
C THR A 253 -2.52 -4.86 -8.79
N ALA A 254 -2.59 -5.27 -10.07
CA ALA A 254 -3.41 -4.61 -11.08
C ALA A 254 -4.93 -4.77 -10.83
N PRO A 255 -5.48 -6.00 -10.70
CA PRO A 255 -6.89 -6.16 -10.35
C PRO A 255 -7.20 -5.61 -8.95
N LEU A 256 -6.24 -5.67 -7.99
CA LEU A 256 -6.42 -5.02 -6.69
C LEU A 256 -6.61 -3.49 -6.83
N ALA A 257 -5.80 -2.82 -7.66
CA ALA A 257 -5.91 -1.39 -7.88
C ALA A 257 -7.26 -1.00 -8.51
N LEU A 258 -7.68 -1.77 -9.52
CA LEU A 258 -8.97 -1.56 -10.20
C LEU A 258 -10.16 -1.83 -9.27
N GLY A 259 -10.09 -2.90 -8.47
CA GLY A 259 -11.12 -3.24 -7.50
C GLY A 259 -11.30 -2.13 -6.45
N LEU A 260 -10.20 -1.68 -5.85
CA LEU A 260 -10.22 -0.60 -4.86
C LEU A 260 -10.68 0.73 -5.46
N ALA A 261 -10.28 1.06 -6.70
CA ALA A 261 -10.77 2.26 -7.37
C ALA A 261 -12.29 2.20 -7.61
N GLY A 262 -12.84 1.04 -7.97
CA GLY A 262 -14.29 0.88 -8.10
C GLY A 262 -15.02 0.91 -6.76
N ASP A 263 -14.42 0.43 -5.66
CA ASP A 263 -14.99 0.59 -4.32
C ASP A 263 -15.08 2.06 -3.93
N ILE A 264 -14.02 2.83 -4.24
CA ILE A 264 -13.98 4.28 -4.01
C ILE A 264 -15.03 5.00 -4.88
N TYR A 265 -15.21 4.59 -6.15
CA TYR A 265 -16.30 5.12 -6.99
C TYR A 265 -17.65 4.94 -6.31
N VAL A 266 -17.94 3.72 -5.85
CA VAL A 266 -19.23 3.37 -5.23
C VAL A 266 -19.44 4.13 -3.92
N VAL A 267 -18.43 4.14 -3.04
CA VAL A 267 -18.51 4.78 -1.73
C VAL A 267 -18.58 6.30 -1.84
N ILE A 268 -17.63 6.94 -2.53
CA ILE A 268 -17.65 8.40 -2.70
C ILE A 268 -18.89 8.85 -3.50
N GLY A 269 -19.29 8.04 -4.48
CA GLY A 269 -20.52 8.21 -5.25
C GLY A 269 -21.77 8.27 -4.37
N LYS A 270 -21.86 7.37 -3.38
CA LYS A 270 -22.93 7.35 -2.38
C LYS A 270 -22.87 8.54 -1.41
N ILE A 271 -21.68 8.91 -0.95
CA ILE A 271 -21.50 9.95 0.09
C ILE A 271 -21.84 11.34 -0.45
N ILE A 272 -21.30 11.69 -1.63
CA ILE A 272 -21.32 13.06 -2.16
C ILE A 272 -22.10 13.15 -3.48
N GLY A 273 -21.95 12.15 -4.35
CA GLY A 273 -22.61 12.10 -5.66
C GLY A 273 -21.73 11.44 -6.74
N PRO A 274 -22.33 11.04 -7.87
CA PRO A 274 -21.65 10.22 -8.89
C PRO A 274 -20.42 10.90 -9.50
N GLU A 275 -20.47 12.20 -9.77
CA GLU A 275 -19.35 12.96 -10.36
C GLU A 275 -18.11 12.94 -9.46
N THR A 276 -18.30 13.16 -8.15
CA THR A 276 -17.23 13.05 -7.16
C THR A 276 -16.76 11.62 -6.98
N GLY A 277 -17.64 10.63 -7.17
CA GLY A 277 -17.28 9.21 -7.20
C GLY A 277 -16.28 8.92 -8.32
N ILE A 278 -16.54 9.43 -9.53
CA ILE A 278 -15.62 9.30 -10.68
C ILE A 278 -14.29 9.96 -10.37
N ALA A 279 -14.30 11.19 -9.86
CA ALA A 279 -13.08 11.92 -9.51
C ALA A 279 -12.24 11.17 -8.45
N GLY A 280 -12.90 10.64 -7.40
CA GLY A 280 -12.25 9.84 -6.36
C GLY A 280 -11.62 8.55 -6.90
N ALA A 281 -12.33 7.83 -7.76
CA ALA A 281 -11.84 6.60 -8.39
C ALA A 281 -10.67 6.85 -9.34
N VAL A 282 -10.74 7.90 -10.17
CA VAL A 282 -9.64 8.30 -11.05
C VAL A 282 -8.41 8.69 -10.24
N PHE A 283 -8.60 9.49 -9.18
CA PHE A 283 -7.51 9.85 -8.28
C PHE A 283 -6.87 8.61 -7.64
N ALA A 284 -7.69 7.71 -7.08
CA ALA A 284 -7.21 6.49 -6.47
C ALA A 284 -6.42 5.64 -7.47
N LEU A 285 -6.93 5.49 -8.70
CA LEU A 285 -6.25 4.75 -9.74
C LEU A 285 -4.91 5.38 -10.14
N ILE A 286 -4.85 6.73 -10.25
CA ILE A 286 -3.60 7.45 -10.51
C ILE A 286 -2.58 7.19 -9.40
N VAL A 287 -3.00 7.24 -8.13
CA VAL A 287 -2.11 6.99 -6.99
C VAL A 287 -1.64 5.53 -6.97
N LEU A 288 -2.55 4.58 -7.09
CA LEU A 288 -2.26 3.14 -7.01
C LEU A 288 -1.37 2.69 -8.19
N VAL A 289 -1.77 2.99 -9.42
CA VAL A 289 -1.01 2.63 -10.62
C VAL A 289 0.28 3.46 -10.71
N GLY A 290 0.22 4.73 -10.31
CA GLY A 290 1.37 5.62 -10.22
C GLY A 290 2.49 5.05 -9.34
N LEU A 291 2.15 4.63 -8.13
CA LEU A 291 3.11 4.09 -7.16
C LEU A 291 3.54 2.65 -7.49
N TRP A 292 2.62 1.79 -7.93
CA TRP A 292 2.91 0.36 -8.09
C TRP A 292 3.54 0.01 -9.44
N TYR A 293 3.31 0.83 -10.48
CA TYR A 293 3.78 0.54 -11.84
C TYR A 293 4.53 1.70 -12.49
N VAL A 294 3.94 2.89 -12.55
CA VAL A 294 4.52 4.00 -13.31
C VAL A 294 5.87 4.43 -12.73
N TYR A 295 5.92 4.68 -11.42
CA TYR A 295 7.15 5.04 -10.71
C TYR A 295 8.25 3.97 -10.86
N PRO A 296 8.04 2.69 -10.52
CA PRO A 296 9.09 1.69 -10.67
C PRO A 296 9.50 1.45 -12.12
N LEU A 297 8.56 1.46 -13.09
CA LEU A 297 8.90 1.31 -14.51
C LEU A 297 9.73 2.49 -15.03
N ALA A 298 9.40 3.72 -14.62
CA ALA A 298 10.17 4.91 -14.98
C ALA A 298 11.61 4.82 -14.44
N VAL A 299 11.78 4.43 -13.17
CA VAL A 299 13.10 4.25 -12.56
C VAL A 299 13.89 3.13 -13.27
N ALA A 300 13.23 2.01 -13.59
CA ALA A 300 13.86 0.90 -14.31
C ALA A 300 14.31 1.31 -15.73
N ALA A 301 13.50 2.11 -16.44
CA ALA A 301 13.84 2.62 -17.77
C ALA A 301 15.07 3.54 -17.75
N THR A 302 15.14 4.48 -16.80
CA THR A 302 16.28 5.39 -16.65
C THR A 302 17.57 4.64 -16.33
N ARG A 303 17.51 3.62 -15.46
CA ARG A 303 18.68 2.78 -15.14
C ARG A 303 19.20 2.01 -16.36
N ARG A 304 18.31 1.49 -17.21
CA ARG A 304 18.71 0.80 -18.45
C ARG A 304 19.45 1.73 -19.41
N GLN A 305 18.98 2.98 -19.56
CA GLN A 305 19.63 3.97 -20.43
C GLN A 305 21.05 4.33 -19.94
N HIS A 306 21.25 4.53 -18.64
CA HIS A 306 22.58 4.81 -18.08
C HIS A 306 23.55 3.64 -18.25
N SER A 307 23.10 2.39 -18.11
CA SER A 307 23.94 1.21 -18.35
C SER A 307 24.40 1.10 -19.82
N VAL A 308 23.51 1.39 -20.77
CA VAL A 308 23.84 1.35 -22.21
C VAL A 308 24.79 2.50 -22.59
N GLY A 309 24.54 3.71 -22.11
CA GLY A 309 25.41 4.87 -22.35
C GLY A 309 26.81 4.71 -21.74
N GLY A 310 26.90 4.15 -20.52
CA GLY A 310 28.19 3.87 -19.87
C GLY A 310 29.00 2.77 -20.57
N ALA A 311 28.33 1.75 -21.11
CA ALA A 311 28.99 0.70 -21.91
C ALA A 311 29.56 1.25 -23.23
N GLN A 312 28.81 2.12 -23.92
CA GLN A 312 29.28 2.79 -25.15
C GLN A 312 30.44 3.75 -24.88
N ALA A 313 30.39 4.52 -23.79
CA ALA A 313 31.49 5.42 -23.40
C ALA A 313 32.79 4.65 -23.09
N LYS A 314 32.71 3.54 -22.34
CA LYS A 314 33.86 2.66 -22.08
C LYS A 314 34.42 2.04 -23.37
N ALA A 315 33.56 1.63 -24.29
CA ALA A 315 33.99 1.07 -25.58
C ALA A 315 34.66 2.12 -26.49
N SER A 316 34.25 3.40 -26.42
CA SER A 316 34.90 4.49 -27.15
C SER A 316 36.24 4.93 -26.55
N GLY A 317 36.38 4.93 -25.22
CA GLY A 317 37.61 5.30 -24.52
C GLY A 317 38.73 4.26 -24.58
N GLN A 318 38.43 3.00 -24.93
CA GLN A 318 39.43 1.95 -25.17
C GLN A 318 39.96 1.93 -26.62
N ARG A 319 39.40 2.75 -27.52
CA ARG A 319 39.80 2.84 -28.95
C ARG A 319 40.62 4.08 -29.29
N SER A 320 40.89 4.96 -28.33
CA SER A 320 41.81 6.11 -28.45
C SER A 320 43.10 5.82 -27.70
#